data_AF-A0A2P6MYQ1-F1
#
_entry.id   AF-A0A2P6MYQ1-F1
#
_cell.length_a   1.000
_cell.length_b   1.000
_cell.length_c   1.000
_cell.angle_alpha   90.00
_cell.angle_beta   90.00
_cell.angle_gamma   90.00
#
_symmetry.space_group_name_H-M   'P 1'
#
loop_
_entity.id
_entity.type
_entity.pdbx_description
1 polymer ?
#
loop_
_entity_poly.entity_id
_entity_poly.type
_entity_poly.pdbx_seq_one_letter_code
_entity_poly.pdbx_strand_id
1 'polypeptide(L)'
;MNLLKCGLCVTLLLIQEHQSALTFALSLSSLPGFCTSRSRTDATAKQFTREPDVPFTVALLLLFSVAAVLALPPPDSATVPWLFDFSWFAPKWNVQFQKPPTTLPAEFAWQEPNLSTQSRSPCPMLNSLANHGMLPRDGRNITADMFADALKKYLNVQWAFWWVVADTAIKAVKPGATAIDLHDLALHNGIQHDAALTRNDMGQGEFYTRVNMTLVKQLTQMNNGGPVSYLEMARLRRLREGQSEAWNSNYTLPGQDSHSVATNKWFLAIDQAAVPLLVLSDNVPYKKENTGVVPIDRLSTFFQFERLPYENGWVPSQYELSGSQIFDGIKKVVKLYQEGPDVVESPIGLRLTDPGPYNNPAQVY
;
A
#
# COMPACT_ATOMS: atom_id res chain seq x y z
N MET A 1 35.46 -10.94 -14.96
CA MET A 1 35.15 -10.62 -16.38
C MET A 1 33.90 -11.31 -16.94
N ASN A 2 33.08 -12.02 -16.14
CA ASN A 2 31.83 -12.68 -16.60
C ASN A 2 30.52 -12.06 -16.07
N LEU A 3 30.56 -10.95 -15.33
CA LEU A 3 29.36 -10.27 -14.79
C LEU A 3 28.82 -9.14 -15.70
N LEU A 4 29.66 -8.56 -16.58
CA LEU A 4 29.21 -7.51 -17.51
C LEU A 4 28.39 -8.05 -18.70
N LYS A 5 28.47 -9.36 -19.01
CA LYS A 5 27.77 -9.95 -20.16
C LYS A 5 26.29 -10.26 -19.89
N CYS A 6 25.87 -10.46 -18.63
CA CYS A 6 24.45 -10.65 -18.32
C CYS A 6 23.66 -9.34 -18.31
N GLY A 7 24.23 -8.24 -17.81
CA GLY A 7 23.55 -6.93 -17.77
C GLY A 7 23.28 -6.33 -19.15
N LEU A 8 24.20 -6.48 -20.11
CA LEU A 8 24.01 -5.99 -21.47
C LEU A 8 22.91 -6.76 -22.24
N CYS A 9 22.78 -8.08 -22.04
CA CYS A 9 21.74 -8.89 -22.69
C CYS A 9 20.32 -8.55 -22.21
N VAL A 10 20.14 -8.28 -20.91
CA VAL A 10 18.84 -7.87 -20.35
C VAL A 10 18.44 -6.48 -20.83
N THR A 11 19.42 -5.58 -20.99
CA THR A 11 19.19 -4.22 -21.51
C THR A 11 18.78 -4.25 -23.00
N LEU A 12 19.37 -5.14 -23.81
CA LEU A 12 19.04 -5.30 -25.23
C LEU A 12 17.67 -5.95 -25.48
N LEU A 13 17.25 -6.91 -24.64
CA LEU A 13 15.94 -7.54 -24.73
C LEU A 13 14.79 -6.57 -24.39
N LEU A 14 14.98 -5.71 -23.39
CA LEU A 14 13.99 -4.70 -23.00
C LEU A 14 13.84 -3.57 -24.04
N ILE A 15 14.91 -3.23 -24.78
CA ILE A 15 14.83 -2.29 -25.91
C ILE A 15 14.01 -2.87 -27.07
N GLN A 16 14.11 -4.18 -27.31
CA GLN A 16 13.45 -4.84 -28.44
C GLN A 16 11.93 -5.01 -28.21
N GLU A 17 11.49 -5.23 -26.97
CA GLU A 17 10.06 -5.25 -26.62
C GLU A 17 9.44 -3.85 -26.56
N HIS A 18 10.17 -2.83 -26.09
CA HIS A 18 9.67 -1.45 -26.10
C HIS A 18 9.59 -0.80 -27.50
N GLN A 19 10.44 -1.19 -28.46
CA GLN A 19 10.29 -0.74 -29.84
C GLN A 19 9.00 -1.24 -30.49
N SER A 20 8.49 -2.39 -30.04
CA SER A 20 7.21 -2.98 -30.51
C SER A 20 5.99 -2.24 -29.92
N ALA A 21 6.13 -1.71 -28.69
CA ALA A 21 5.09 -0.89 -28.06
C ALA A 21 5.06 0.55 -28.58
N LEU A 22 6.21 1.12 -28.97
CA LEU A 22 6.27 2.45 -29.60
C LEU A 22 5.82 2.45 -31.08
N THR A 23 5.79 1.31 -31.76
CA THR A 23 5.26 1.22 -33.14
C THR A 23 3.73 1.20 -33.19
N PHE A 24 3.03 1.07 -32.06
CA PHE A 24 1.57 1.13 -32.00
C PHE A 24 0.99 2.53 -31.71
N ALA A 25 1.85 3.51 -31.36
CA ALA A 25 1.43 4.88 -31.02
C ALA A 25 1.69 5.92 -32.13
N LEU A 26 2.18 5.51 -33.31
CA LEU A 26 2.37 6.38 -34.48
C LEU A 26 1.83 5.72 -35.75
N SER A 27 0.51 5.55 -35.83
CA SER A 27 -0.18 5.19 -37.09
C SER A 27 -1.52 5.92 -37.25
N LEU A 28 -1.55 7.21 -36.91
CA LEU A 28 -2.62 8.14 -37.31
C LEU A 28 -2.02 9.33 -38.05
N SER A 29 -1.53 9.08 -39.26
CA SER A 29 -1.42 10.08 -40.32
C SER A 29 -1.16 9.39 -41.66
N SER A 30 -2.24 8.95 -42.31
CA SER A 30 -2.25 8.59 -43.72
C SER A 30 -2.29 9.87 -44.56
N LEU A 31 -1.21 10.21 -45.26
CA LEU A 31 -1.25 10.91 -46.57
C LEU A 31 0.09 10.66 -47.31
N PRO A 32 0.09 10.34 -48.62
CA PRO A 32 1.28 9.96 -49.37
C PRO A 32 1.96 11.14 -50.08
N GLY A 33 3.29 11.14 -50.18
CA GLY A 33 4.03 12.13 -50.96
C GLY A 33 5.54 11.86 -51.09
N PHE A 34 5.91 11.17 -52.16
CA PHE A 34 7.13 11.29 -52.97
C PHE A 34 8.52 11.59 -52.33
N CYS A 35 9.41 10.62 -52.50
CA CYS A 35 10.77 10.72 -53.07
C CYS A 35 11.79 11.77 -52.56
N THR A 36 12.82 11.23 -51.89
CA THR A 36 14.27 11.32 -52.21
C THR A 36 14.92 12.65 -52.63
N SER A 37 15.86 13.15 -51.80
CA SER A 37 17.24 13.55 -52.16
C SER A 37 17.93 14.14 -50.92
N ARG A 38 19.00 13.56 -50.35
CA ARG A 38 20.44 13.61 -50.70
C ARG A 38 21.14 14.98 -50.45
N SER A 39 22.21 14.91 -49.64
CA SER A 39 23.40 15.79 -49.57
C SER A 39 23.21 17.13 -48.82
N ARG A 40 24.20 17.76 -48.18
CA ARG A 40 25.61 17.51 -47.81
C ARG A 40 25.99 18.69 -46.87
N THR A 41 26.92 18.44 -45.93
CA THR A 41 27.94 19.37 -45.38
C THR A 41 27.56 20.83 -45.04
N ASP A 42 27.76 21.25 -43.79
CA ASP A 42 29.00 22.00 -43.46
C ASP A 42 29.16 22.30 -41.96
N ALA A 43 30.42 22.44 -41.59
CA ALA A 43 30.98 22.57 -40.26
C ALA A 43 30.73 23.94 -39.60
N THR A 44 30.70 23.97 -38.27
CA THR A 44 31.48 24.95 -37.47
C THR A 44 31.49 24.53 -36.00
N ALA A 45 32.69 24.29 -35.48
CA ALA A 45 32.94 24.03 -34.08
C ALA A 45 32.76 25.31 -33.25
N LYS A 46 31.93 25.26 -32.22
CA LYS A 46 32.05 26.13 -31.04
C LYS A 46 32.27 25.23 -29.82
N GLN A 47 33.47 25.37 -29.27
CA GLN A 47 33.95 24.71 -28.08
C GLN A 47 33.24 25.33 -26.87
N PHE A 48 32.14 24.70 -26.44
CA PHE A 48 31.53 24.99 -25.14
C PHE A 48 32.20 24.10 -24.08
N THR A 49 32.61 24.74 -23.00
CA THR A 49 33.21 24.15 -21.82
C THR A 49 32.32 23.01 -21.28
N ARG A 50 32.93 21.84 -21.13
CA ARG A 50 32.32 20.60 -20.66
C ARG A 50 31.87 20.78 -19.21
N GLU A 51 30.57 20.96 -18.96
CA GLU A 51 29.99 20.57 -17.67
C GLU A 51 30.25 19.07 -17.46
N PRO A 52 30.43 18.59 -16.21
CA PRO A 52 30.67 17.18 -15.98
C PRO A 52 29.47 16.40 -16.49
N ASP A 53 29.69 15.67 -17.59
CA ASP A 53 28.76 14.70 -18.19
C ASP A 53 28.24 13.80 -17.05
N VAL A 54 27.04 14.07 -16.54
CA VAL A 54 26.30 13.09 -15.75
C VAL A 54 26.06 11.94 -16.73
N PRO A 55 26.70 10.78 -16.55
CA PRO A 55 26.64 9.73 -17.56
C PRO A 55 25.17 9.37 -17.78
N PHE A 56 24.78 9.20 -19.04
CA PHE A 56 23.39 8.98 -19.47
C PHE A 56 22.69 7.85 -18.69
N THR A 57 23.47 6.92 -18.13
CA THR A 57 23.04 5.88 -17.19
C THR A 57 22.51 6.39 -15.84
N VAL A 58 23.08 7.46 -15.28
CA VAL A 58 22.63 8.09 -14.02
C VAL A 58 21.36 8.91 -14.23
N ALA A 59 21.23 9.59 -15.37
CA ALA A 59 19.99 10.28 -15.73
C ALA A 59 18.83 9.31 -16.02
N LEU A 60 19.10 8.16 -16.66
CA LEU A 60 18.12 7.08 -16.80
C LEU A 60 17.75 6.48 -15.43
N LEU A 61 18.72 6.18 -14.57
CA LEU A 61 18.45 5.64 -13.22
C LEU A 61 17.60 6.58 -12.36
N LEU A 62 17.79 7.90 -12.47
CA LEU A 62 16.97 8.89 -11.77
C LEU A 62 15.54 8.98 -12.34
N LEU A 63 15.36 8.91 -13.67
CA LEU A 63 14.04 8.86 -14.30
C LEU A 63 13.29 7.54 -13.99
N PHE A 64 14.01 6.42 -13.89
CA PHE A 64 13.44 5.13 -13.46
C PHE A 64 13.14 5.10 -11.96
N SER A 65 13.85 5.87 -11.11
CA SER A 65 13.61 5.89 -9.65
C SER A 65 12.28 6.53 -9.25
N VAL A 66 11.75 7.46 -10.06
CA VAL A 66 10.45 8.11 -9.79
C VAL A 66 9.30 7.35 -10.46
N ALA A 67 9.53 6.80 -11.66
CA ALA A 67 8.50 6.06 -12.39
C ALA A 67 8.32 4.60 -11.91
N ALA A 68 9.38 3.89 -11.50
CA ALA A 68 9.28 2.49 -11.06
C ALA A 68 8.63 2.33 -9.68
N VAL A 69 8.73 3.35 -8.82
CA VAL A 69 8.04 3.38 -7.51
C VAL A 69 6.54 3.68 -7.69
N LEU A 70 6.17 4.37 -8.77
CA LEU A 70 4.79 4.69 -9.15
C LEU A 70 4.16 3.65 -10.10
N ALA A 71 4.82 2.54 -10.42
CA ALA A 71 4.31 1.53 -11.34
C ALA A 71 4.61 0.11 -10.81
N LEU A 72 3.89 -0.31 -9.76
CA LEU A 72 3.89 -1.71 -9.37
C LEU A 72 2.88 -2.45 -10.28
N PRO A 73 3.34 -3.35 -11.17
CA PRO A 73 2.49 -4.00 -12.16
C PRO A 73 1.36 -4.82 -11.50
N PRO A 74 0.28 -5.12 -12.24
CA PRO A 74 -0.85 -5.84 -11.71
C PRO A 74 -0.43 -7.25 -11.25
N PRO A 75 -1.12 -7.85 -10.25
CA PRO A 75 -0.70 -9.10 -9.60
C PRO A 75 -0.48 -10.29 -10.54
N ASP A 76 -1.06 -10.21 -11.74
CA ASP A 76 -1.14 -11.28 -12.73
C ASP A 76 -0.25 -11.04 -13.97
N SER A 77 0.59 -10.00 -13.97
CA SER A 77 1.51 -9.75 -15.10
C SER A 77 2.62 -10.81 -15.18
N ALA A 78 2.87 -11.33 -16.38
CA ALA A 78 4.00 -12.22 -16.68
C ALA A 78 5.37 -11.52 -16.54
N THR A 79 5.39 -10.19 -16.41
CA THR A 79 6.60 -9.38 -16.17
C THR A 79 6.93 -9.19 -14.68
N VAL A 80 6.32 -9.98 -13.78
CA VAL A 80 6.72 -10.07 -12.36
C VAL A 80 7.82 -11.12 -12.14
N PRO A 81 9.00 -10.97 -12.73
CA PRO A 81 10.22 -11.29 -12.02
C PRO A 81 10.93 -9.98 -11.65
N TRP A 82 11.48 -9.92 -10.42
CA TRP A 82 12.41 -8.90 -9.88
C TRP A 82 11.90 -7.79 -8.94
N LEU A 83 10.60 -7.64 -8.65
CA LEU A 83 10.11 -6.78 -7.55
C LEU A 83 10.15 -7.47 -6.17
N PHE A 84 11.18 -8.27 -5.91
CA PHE A 84 11.33 -9.03 -4.66
C PHE A 84 12.41 -8.46 -3.75
N ASP A 85 13.30 -7.62 -4.28
CA ASP A 85 14.37 -7.02 -3.52
C ASP A 85 14.25 -5.49 -3.49
N PHE A 86 13.47 -5.00 -2.53
CA PHE A 86 13.31 -3.58 -2.28
C PHE A 86 14.59 -2.91 -1.76
N SER A 87 15.63 -3.69 -1.41
CA SER A 87 16.89 -3.15 -0.89
C SER A 87 17.62 -2.26 -1.90
N TRP A 88 17.39 -2.45 -3.20
CA TRP A 88 17.92 -1.59 -4.26
C TRP A 88 17.39 -0.15 -4.19
N PHE A 89 16.17 0.03 -3.68
CA PHE A 89 15.48 1.31 -3.65
C PHE A 89 15.56 2.02 -2.30
N ALA A 90 16.06 1.34 -1.26
CA ALA A 90 16.07 1.84 0.10
C ALA A 90 17.50 2.18 0.56
N PRO A 91 17.70 3.28 1.30
CA PRO A 91 19.05 3.80 1.61
C PRO A 91 19.81 2.91 2.61
N LYS A 92 19.12 2.04 3.35
CA LYS A 92 19.72 1.10 4.30
C LYS A 92 19.44 -0.34 3.87
N TRP A 93 20.46 -1.04 3.38
CA TRP A 93 20.36 -2.45 2.98
C TRP A 93 21.19 -3.41 3.86
N ASN A 94 22.09 -2.87 4.71
CA ASN A 94 22.98 -3.67 5.57
C ASN A 94 22.78 -3.44 7.09
N VAL A 95 21.66 -2.86 7.50
CA VAL A 95 21.41 -2.62 8.93
C VAL A 95 20.82 -3.88 9.57
N GLN A 96 21.53 -4.42 10.56
CA GLN A 96 21.01 -5.50 11.38
C GLN A 96 20.06 -4.93 12.43
N PHE A 97 18.81 -5.39 12.42
CA PHE A 97 17.82 -5.04 13.43
C PHE A 97 17.70 -6.17 14.44
N GLN A 98 17.61 -5.81 15.72
CA GLN A 98 17.25 -6.76 16.76
C GLN A 98 15.83 -7.28 16.52
N LYS A 99 15.58 -8.53 16.92
CA LYS A 99 14.23 -9.07 16.89
C LYS A 99 13.33 -8.26 17.82
N PRO A 100 12.05 -8.07 17.45
CA PRO A 100 11.11 -7.34 18.30
C PRO A 100 10.89 -8.07 19.63
N PRO A 101 10.62 -7.32 20.72
CA PRO A 101 10.31 -7.92 22.01
C PRO A 101 8.96 -8.67 21.94
N THR A 102 8.92 -9.83 22.58
CA THR A 102 7.70 -10.66 22.67
C THR A 102 6.74 -10.19 23.76
N THR A 103 7.16 -9.24 24.60
CA THR A 103 6.33 -8.55 25.57
C THR A 103 6.39 -7.06 25.31
N LEU A 104 5.34 -6.32 25.70
CA LEU A 104 5.33 -4.87 25.58
C LEU A 104 6.28 -4.25 26.62
N PRO A 105 7.36 -3.56 26.23
CA PRO A 105 8.20 -2.85 27.19
C PRO A 105 7.44 -1.70 27.85
N ALA A 106 7.72 -1.42 29.12
CA ALA A 106 6.94 -0.47 29.93
C ALA A 106 6.97 0.96 29.37
N GLU A 107 8.09 1.38 28.77
CA GLU A 107 8.26 2.67 28.10
C GLU A 107 7.36 2.84 26.87
N PHE A 108 6.93 1.73 26.27
CA PHE A 108 6.02 1.70 25.13
C PHE A 108 4.57 1.40 25.54
N ALA A 109 4.20 1.62 26.81
CA ALA A 109 2.81 1.52 27.25
C ALA A 109 1.89 2.38 26.36
N TRP A 110 0.73 1.81 26.01
CA TRP A 110 -0.28 2.51 25.23
C TRP A 110 -0.82 3.70 26.00
N GLN A 111 -1.03 4.81 25.30
CA GLN A 111 -1.68 6.01 25.82
C GLN A 111 -2.74 6.46 24.83
N GLU A 112 -3.92 6.81 25.34
CA GLU A 112 -4.98 7.39 24.53
C GLU A 112 -4.50 8.72 23.94
N PRO A 113 -4.63 8.93 22.62
CA PRO A 113 -4.16 10.14 22.00
C PRO A 113 -5.05 11.34 22.35
N ASN A 114 -4.43 12.47 22.70
CA ASN A 114 -5.15 13.73 22.77
C ASN A 114 -5.29 14.33 21.36
N LEU A 115 -6.40 14.03 20.69
CA LEU A 115 -6.67 14.46 19.30
C LEU A 115 -6.76 15.99 19.13
N SER A 116 -6.81 16.78 20.20
CA SER A 116 -6.73 18.25 20.11
C SER A 116 -5.30 18.77 19.93
N THR A 117 -4.29 17.98 20.32
CA THR A 117 -2.88 18.37 20.30
C THR A 117 -1.99 17.40 19.55
N GLN A 118 -2.46 16.20 19.24
CA GLN A 118 -1.68 15.14 18.58
C GLN A 118 -2.29 14.77 17.23
N SER A 119 -1.43 14.54 16.26
CA SER A 119 -1.78 14.19 14.88
C SER A 119 -1.99 12.69 14.73
N ARG A 120 -3.07 12.29 14.06
CA ARG A 120 -3.39 10.89 13.75
C ARG A 120 -3.88 10.74 12.31
N SER A 121 -3.58 9.59 11.73
CA SER A 121 -3.84 9.22 10.34
C SER A 121 -5.12 8.38 10.20
N PRO A 122 -5.60 8.10 8.98
CA PRO A 122 -6.59 7.04 8.77
C PRO A 122 -6.01 5.62 8.95
N CYS A 123 -4.69 5.45 9.11
CA CYS A 123 -4.04 4.14 9.23
C CYS A 123 -3.97 3.68 10.69
N PRO A 124 -4.67 2.59 11.07
CA PRO A 124 -4.68 2.12 12.45
C PRO A 124 -3.31 1.65 12.95
N MET A 125 -2.44 1.14 12.06
CA MET A 125 -1.10 0.69 12.46
C MET A 125 -0.21 1.85 12.88
N LEU A 126 -0.15 2.93 12.08
CA LEU A 126 0.68 4.10 12.41
C LEU A 126 0.18 4.80 13.66
N ASN A 127 -1.13 4.88 13.82
CA ASN A 127 -1.72 5.42 15.03
C ASN A 127 -1.37 4.55 16.24
N SER A 128 -1.40 3.22 16.10
CA SER A 128 -0.96 2.30 17.16
C SER A 128 0.49 2.55 17.56
N LEU A 129 1.40 2.64 16.59
CA LEU A 129 2.81 2.91 16.87
C LEU A 129 3.02 4.27 17.56
N ALA A 130 2.28 5.31 17.17
CA ALA A 130 2.33 6.61 17.85
C ALA A 130 1.70 6.55 19.27
N ASN A 131 0.59 5.85 19.46
CA ASN A 131 -0.06 5.65 20.75
C ASN A 131 0.80 4.85 21.73
N HIS A 132 1.70 4.00 21.22
CA HIS A 132 2.71 3.29 22.01
C HIS A 132 4.01 4.08 22.16
N GLY A 133 4.21 5.22 21.48
CA GLY A 133 5.48 5.96 21.49
C GLY A 133 6.62 5.29 20.71
N MET A 134 6.29 4.33 19.85
CA MET A 134 7.20 3.69 18.89
C MET A 134 7.46 4.59 17.66
N LEU A 135 6.51 5.48 17.37
CA LEU A 135 6.69 6.72 16.62
C LEU A 135 6.52 7.91 17.59
N PRO A 136 6.95 9.14 17.22
CA PRO A 136 6.61 10.34 17.99
C PRO A 136 5.13 10.34 18.39
N ARG A 137 4.87 10.44 19.71
CA ARG A 137 3.49 10.34 20.26
C ARG A 137 2.58 11.45 19.75
N ASP A 138 3.15 12.60 19.45
CA ASP A 138 2.45 13.73 18.85
C ASP A 138 2.10 13.52 17.37
N GLY A 139 2.64 12.47 16.74
CA GLY A 139 2.35 12.09 15.36
C GLY A 139 2.89 13.07 14.33
N ARG A 140 3.93 13.84 14.67
CA ARG A 140 4.46 14.90 13.79
C ARG A 140 5.86 14.60 13.28
N ASN A 141 6.19 15.22 12.15
CA ASN A 141 7.52 15.16 11.54
C ASN A 141 8.04 13.72 11.35
N ILE A 142 7.17 12.83 10.87
CA ILE A 142 7.46 11.43 10.60
C ILE A 142 8.15 11.30 9.24
N THR A 143 9.42 10.88 9.25
CA THR A 143 10.19 10.58 8.03
C THR A 143 9.96 9.13 7.56
N ALA A 144 10.32 8.83 6.31
CA ALA A 144 10.31 7.47 5.78
C ALA A 144 11.19 6.51 6.61
N ASP A 145 12.33 7.00 7.11
CA ASP A 145 13.22 6.27 7.99
C ASP A 145 12.54 5.91 9.32
N MET A 146 11.87 6.88 9.97
CA MET A 146 11.18 6.64 11.25
C MET A 146 10.04 5.64 11.09
N PHE A 147 9.29 5.76 10.00
CA PHE A 147 8.22 4.84 9.63
C PHE A 147 8.75 3.41 9.47
N ALA A 148 9.76 3.22 8.61
CA ALA A 148 10.32 1.90 8.32
C ALA A 148 11.03 1.30 9.53
N ASP A 149 11.75 2.11 10.31
CA ASP A 149 12.40 1.69 11.56
C ASP A 149 11.37 1.18 12.57
N ALA A 150 10.26 1.89 12.79
CA ALA A 150 9.25 1.47 13.76
C ALA A 150 8.60 0.14 13.34
N LEU A 151 8.19 0.03 12.09
CA LEU A 151 7.61 -1.21 11.58
C LEU A 151 8.61 -2.39 11.66
N LYS A 152 9.87 -2.17 11.30
CA LYS A 152 10.90 -3.20 11.40
C LYS A 152 11.19 -3.61 12.85
N LYS A 153 11.36 -2.63 13.76
CA LYS A 153 11.74 -2.89 15.16
C LYS A 153 10.62 -3.53 15.98
N TYR A 154 9.36 -3.21 15.68
CA TYR A 154 8.23 -3.62 16.53
C TYR A 154 7.29 -4.62 15.87
N LEU A 155 7.29 -4.75 14.54
CA LEU A 155 6.46 -5.73 13.83
C LEU A 155 7.28 -6.75 13.03
N ASN A 156 8.60 -6.53 12.92
CA ASN A 156 9.53 -7.35 12.13
C ASN A 156 9.12 -7.53 10.66
N VAL A 157 8.65 -6.45 10.04
CA VAL A 157 8.40 -6.40 8.60
C VAL A 157 9.62 -5.85 7.86
N GLN A 158 9.78 -6.22 6.59
CA GLN A 158 10.94 -5.86 5.77
C GLN A 158 11.11 -4.34 5.67
N TRP A 159 12.24 -3.84 6.19
CA TRP A 159 12.50 -2.40 6.28
C TRP A 159 12.46 -1.70 4.92
N ALA A 160 13.16 -2.25 3.93
CA ALA A 160 13.29 -1.62 2.61
C ALA A 160 11.95 -1.46 1.88
N PHE A 161 11.06 -2.46 1.99
CA PHE A 161 9.72 -2.39 1.43
C PHE A 161 8.93 -1.23 2.04
N TRP A 162 8.90 -1.15 3.37
CA TRP A 162 8.13 -0.12 4.07
C TRP A 162 8.73 1.28 3.97
N TRP A 163 10.05 1.38 3.76
CA TRP A 163 10.69 2.65 3.45
C TRP A 163 10.21 3.21 2.12
N VAL A 164 10.17 2.38 1.07
CA VAL A 164 9.65 2.78 -0.25
C VAL A 164 8.19 3.19 -0.15
N VAL A 165 7.36 2.41 0.57
CA VAL A 165 5.94 2.75 0.80
C VAL A 165 5.83 4.11 1.51
N ALA A 166 6.62 4.35 2.55
CA ALA A 166 6.57 5.59 3.32
C ALA A 166 7.03 6.80 2.50
N ASP A 167 8.15 6.70 1.78
CA ASP A 167 8.66 7.77 0.92
C ASP A 167 7.66 8.11 -0.21
N THR A 168 7.03 7.09 -0.80
CA THR A 168 5.96 7.28 -1.80
C THR A 168 4.76 8.00 -1.20
N ALA A 169 4.31 7.58 -0.02
CA ALA A 169 3.18 8.20 0.67
C ALA A 169 3.47 9.67 0.99
N ILE A 170 4.66 9.98 1.51
CA ILE A 170 5.10 11.36 1.81
C ILE A 170 5.04 12.21 0.54
N LYS A 171 5.64 11.75 -0.56
CA LYS A 171 5.65 12.48 -1.84
C LYS A 171 4.26 12.67 -2.43
N ALA A 172 3.36 11.70 -2.23
CA ALA A 172 1.99 11.77 -2.73
C ALA A 172 1.13 12.77 -1.96
N VAL A 173 1.23 12.81 -0.62
CA VAL A 173 0.38 13.69 0.20
C VAL A 173 0.98 15.06 0.45
N LYS A 174 2.30 15.19 0.36
CA LYS A 174 3.03 16.42 0.63
C LYS A 174 4.24 16.57 -0.31
N PRO A 175 4.02 16.86 -1.60
CA PRO A 175 5.09 16.96 -2.59
C PRO A 175 6.22 17.89 -2.15
N GLY A 176 7.47 17.41 -2.26
CA GLY A 176 8.67 18.16 -1.86
C GLY A 176 9.04 18.08 -0.38
N ALA A 177 8.21 17.46 0.47
CA ALA A 177 8.55 17.23 1.87
C ALA A 177 9.37 15.95 2.07
N THR A 178 10.13 15.91 3.17
CA THR A 178 10.88 14.72 3.64
C THR A 178 10.23 14.06 4.86
N ALA A 179 9.19 14.69 5.40
CA ALA A 179 8.44 14.24 6.56
C ALA A 179 6.98 14.69 6.49
N ILE A 180 6.12 13.95 7.18
CA ILE A 180 4.69 14.25 7.29
C ILE A 180 4.25 14.29 8.75
N ASP A 181 3.19 15.04 9.01
CA ASP A 181 2.37 14.77 10.18
C ASP A 181 1.39 13.64 9.82
N LEU A 182 1.03 12.77 10.76
CA LEU A 182 0.19 11.60 10.46
C LEU A 182 -1.14 11.98 9.81
N HIS A 183 -1.70 13.15 10.15
CA HIS A 183 -2.91 13.68 9.53
C HIS A 183 -2.75 14.05 8.05
N ASP A 184 -1.53 14.28 7.53
CA ASP A 184 -1.32 14.52 6.10
C ASP A 184 -1.80 13.31 5.26
N LEU A 185 -1.78 12.09 5.82
CA LEU A 185 -2.34 10.89 5.18
C LEU A 185 -3.87 10.90 5.06
N ALA A 186 -4.56 11.86 5.69
CA ALA A 186 -6.00 12.05 5.56
C ALA A 186 -6.41 12.66 4.21
N LEU A 187 -5.45 13.17 3.41
CA LEU A 187 -5.71 13.73 2.09
C LEU A 187 -6.53 12.74 1.24
N HIS A 188 -7.78 13.10 0.96
CA HIS A 188 -8.69 12.28 0.17
C HIS A 188 -8.15 12.11 -1.25
N ASN A 189 -8.18 10.88 -1.75
CA ASN A 189 -7.54 10.45 -3.00
C ASN A 189 -6.00 10.61 -3.04
N GLY A 190 -5.36 10.98 -1.93
CA GLY A 190 -3.91 10.87 -1.74
C GLY A 190 -3.51 9.44 -1.36
N ILE A 191 -3.75 9.04 -0.12
CA ILE A 191 -3.67 7.64 0.34
C ILE A 191 -5.02 7.18 0.90
N GLN A 192 -5.73 8.08 1.59
CA GLN A 192 -7.11 7.85 2.00
C GLN A 192 -8.00 7.67 0.76
N HIS A 193 -8.98 6.77 0.89
CA HIS A 193 -10.00 6.48 -0.11
C HIS A 193 -11.35 6.19 0.58
N ASP A 194 -12.43 6.24 -0.20
CA ASP A 194 -13.76 5.82 0.26
C ASP A 194 -13.84 4.29 0.43
N ALA A 195 -14.94 3.80 0.98
CA ALA A 195 -15.12 2.41 1.35
C ALA A 195 -13.97 1.92 2.24
N ALA A 196 -13.60 2.66 3.27
CA ALA A 196 -12.64 2.18 4.26
C ALA A 196 -13.28 1.11 5.19
N LEU A 197 -12.46 0.24 5.78
CA LEU A 197 -12.94 -0.85 6.66
C LEU A 197 -13.68 -0.33 7.90
N THR A 198 -13.14 0.74 8.52
CA THR A 198 -13.57 1.24 9.83
C THR A 198 -13.69 2.76 9.89
N ARG A 199 -13.63 3.43 8.74
CA ARG A 199 -13.70 4.88 8.55
C ARG A 199 -14.85 5.21 7.62
N ASN A 200 -15.42 6.40 7.78
CA ASN A 200 -16.43 6.91 6.87
C ASN A 200 -15.80 7.35 5.56
N ASP A 201 -16.64 7.54 4.55
CA ASP A 201 -16.25 8.20 3.32
C ASP A 201 -16.17 9.71 3.51
N MET A 202 -15.41 10.39 2.65
CA MET A 202 -15.26 11.85 2.73
C MET A 202 -16.61 12.57 2.58
N GLY A 203 -17.47 12.08 1.68
CA GLY A 203 -18.81 12.62 1.46
C GLY A 203 -19.78 12.45 2.63
N GLN A 204 -19.41 11.69 3.67
CA GLN A 204 -20.25 11.40 4.85
C GLN A 204 -19.91 12.28 6.06
N GLY A 205 -18.97 13.22 5.95
CA GLY A 205 -18.73 14.27 6.96
C GLY A 205 -17.27 14.59 7.24
N GLU A 206 -17.03 15.64 8.04
CA GLU A 206 -15.71 16.25 8.26
C GLU A 206 -14.69 15.36 9.00
N PHE A 207 -15.16 14.34 9.74
CA PHE A 207 -14.30 13.46 10.54
C PHE A 207 -14.14 12.06 9.94
N TYR A 208 -14.19 11.95 8.61
CA TYR A 208 -14.19 10.68 7.90
C TYR A 208 -12.97 9.79 8.17
N THR A 209 -11.85 10.37 8.63
CA THR A 209 -10.64 9.62 8.99
C THR A 209 -10.60 9.08 10.42
N ARG A 210 -11.56 9.47 11.27
CA ARG A 210 -11.71 8.93 12.64
C ARG A 210 -12.30 7.54 12.62
N VAL A 211 -12.00 6.76 13.65
CA VAL A 211 -12.59 5.44 13.86
C VAL A 211 -14.11 5.58 13.98
N ASN A 212 -14.85 4.86 13.13
CA ASN A 212 -16.30 4.71 13.23
C ASN A 212 -16.61 3.39 13.97
N MET A 213 -17.18 3.51 15.17
CA MET A 213 -17.49 2.35 16.01
C MET A 213 -18.57 1.43 15.45
N THR A 214 -19.50 1.94 14.64
CA THR A 214 -20.49 1.12 13.92
C THR A 214 -19.79 0.23 12.88
N LEU A 215 -18.83 0.78 12.14
CA LEU A 215 -18.05 0.01 11.16
C LEU A 215 -17.08 -0.97 11.83
N VAL A 216 -16.48 -0.60 12.97
CA VAL A 216 -15.69 -1.54 13.80
C VAL A 216 -16.57 -2.70 14.25
N LYS A 217 -17.79 -2.43 14.72
CA LYS A 217 -18.75 -3.47 15.12
C LYS A 217 -19.16 -4.36 13.93
N GLN A 218 -19.35 -3.77 12.75
CA GLN A 218 -19.61 -4.54 11.53
C GLN A 218 -18.46 -5.51 11.22
N LEU A 219 -17.21 -5.04 11.30
CA LEU A 219 -16.03 -5.88 11.11
C LEU A 219 -15.96 -7.01 12.15
N THR A 220 -16.13 -6.68 13.43
CA THR A 220 -15.98 -7.66 14.51
C THR A 220 -17.12 -8.68 14.59
N GLN A 221 -18.25 -8.44 13.92
CA GLN A 221 -19.40 -9.35 13.92
C GLN A 221 -19.53 -10.20 12.65
N MET A 222 -18.66 -10.01 11.67
CA MET A 222 -18.83 -10.58 10.34
C MET A 222 -18.76 -12.11 10.26
N ASN A 223 -18.08 -12.75 11.21
CA ASN A 223 -18.07 -14.21 11.39
C ASN A 223 -18.76 -14.62 12.70
N ASN A 224 -19.89 -13.98 13.03
CA ASN A 224 -20.60 -14.19 14.31
C ASN A 224 -19.71 -13.95 15.54
N GLY A 225 -18.77 -13.00 15.45
CA GLY A 225 -17.76 -12.77 16.50
C GLY A 225 -16.65 -13.80 16.55
N GLY A 226 -16.56 -14.72 15.58
CA GLY A 226 -15.47 -15.67 15.44
C GLY A 226 -14.19 -15.07 14.81
N PRO A 227 -13.13 -15.88 14.66
CA PRO A 227 -11.90 -15.47 13.97
C PRO A 227 -12.18 -15.00 12.54
N VAL A 228 -11.39 -14.04 12.07
CA VAL A 228 -11.55 -13.45 10.72
C VAL A 228 -10.43 -13.95 9.82
N SER A 229 -10.80 -14.44 8.64
CA SER A 229 -9.86 -14.85 7.59
C SER A 229 -9.91 -13.93 6.37
N TYR A 230 -9.09 -14.23 5.34
CA TYR A 230 -9.15 -13.52 4.06
C TYR A 230 -10.54 -13.57 3.41
N LEU A 231 -11.33 -14.63 3.66
CA LEU A 231 -12.69 -14.74 3.12
C LEU A 231 -13.61 -13.67 3.72
N GLU A 232 -13.61 -13.53 5.04
CA GLU A 232 -14.37 -12.50 5.74
C GLU A 232 -13.92 -11.10 5.28
N MET A 233 -12.61 -10.83 5.25
CA MET A 233 -12.12 -9.52 4.79
C MET A 233 -12.52 -9.19 3.34
N ALA A 234 -12.56 -10.19 2.45
CA ALA A 234 -13.08 -10.01 1.08
C ALA A 234 -14.59 -9.72 1.07
N ARG A 235 -15.38 -10.40 1.91
CA ARG A 235 -16.82 -10.11 2.09
C ARG A 235 -17.03 -8.69 2.59
N LEU A 236 -16.26 -8.24 3.58
CA LEU A 236 -16.35 -6.87 4.10
C LEU A 236 -16.05 -5.81 3.06
N ARG A 237 -15.10 -6.09 2.15
CA ARG A 237 -14.78 -5.20 1.03
C ARG A 237 -15.95 -4.96 0.11
N ARG A 238 -16.56 -6.03 -0.40
CA ARG A 238 -17.80 -5.93 -1.16
C ARG A 238 -18.91 -5.19 -0.40
N LEU A 239 -19.12 -5.52 0.88
CA LEU A 239 -20.14 -4.88 1.70
C LEU A 239 -19.91 -3.37 1.83
N ARG A 240 -18.70 -2.96 2.19
CA ARG A 240 -18.36 -1.54 2.37
C ARG A 240 -18.38 -0.76 1.06
N GLU A 241 -17.96 -1.35 -0.06
CA GLU A 241 -18.06 -0.71 -1.39
C GLU A 241 -19.53 -0.50 -1.78
N GLY A 242 -20.39 -1.52 -1.62
CA GLY A 242 -21.82 -1.38 -1.90
C GLY A 242 -22.54 -0.40 -0.97
N GLN A 243 -22.15 -0.32 0.30
CA GLN A 243 -22.65 0.68 1.25
C GLN A 243 -22.24 2.11 0.85
N SER A 244 -20.99 2.27 0.41
CA SER A 244 -20.45 3.56 -0.03
C SER A 244 -21.15 4.03 -1.29
N GLU A 245 -21.30 3.15 -2.28
CA GLU A 245 -22.08 3.43 -3.50
C GLU A 245 -23.54 3.79 -3.21
N ALA A 246 -24.18 3.11 -2.25
CA ALA A 246 -25.57 3.37 -1.90
C ALA A 246 -25.78 4.66 -1.09
N TRP A 247 -24.81 5.07 -0.27
CA TRP A 247 -25.00 6.12 0.75
C TRP A 247 -24.12 7.35 0.57
N ASN A 248 -23.13 7.32 -0.33
CA ASN A 248 -22.27 8.45 -0.66
C ASN A 248 -22.47 8.81 -2.13
N SER A 249 -23.20 9.91 -2.38
CA SER A 249 -23.46 10.41 -3.74
C SER A 249 -22.21 10.84 -4.51
N ASN A 250 -21.08 11.03 -3.82
CA ASN A 250 -19.78 11.35 -4.40
C ASN A 250 -18.77 10.19 -4.28
N TYR A 251 -19.26 8.96 -4.10
CA TYR A 251 -18.41 7.77 -3.94
C TYR A 251 -17.34 7.67 -5.01
N THR A 252 -16.09 7.50 -4.59
CA THR A 252 -14.95 7.33 -5.51
C THR A 252 -13.93 6.33 -4.99
N LEU A 253 -13.62 5.35 -5.84
CA LEU A 253 -12.55 4.38 -5.60
C LEU A 253 -11.72 4.18 -6.88
N PRO A 254 -10.94 5.20 -7.29
CA PRO A 254 -10.35 5.26 -8.61
C PRO A 254 -9.15 4.32 -8.78
N GLY A 255 -8.79 4.10 -10.06
CA GLY A 255 -7.52 3.50 -10.45
C GLY A 255 -7.51 1.98 -10.51
N GLN A 256 -8.65 1.31 -10.69
CA GLN A 256 -8.68 -0.15 -10.94
C GLN A 256 -7.83 -0.56 -12.15
N ASP A 257 -7.73 0.31 -13.15
CA ASP A 257 -6.90 0.20 -14.35
C ASP A 257 -5.47 0.77 -14.19
N SER A 258 -5.16 1.36 -13.03
CA SER A 258 -3.89 2.00 -12.76
C SER A 258 -2.85 1.01 -12.24
N HIS A 259 -1.64 1.08 -12.81
CA HIS A 259 -0.50 0.29 -12.37
C HIS A 259 0.29 0.92 -11.21
N SER A 260 -0.18 2.00 -10.58
CA SER A 260 0.47 2.59 -9.40
C SER A 260 -0.20 2.16 -8.12
N VAL A 261 0.52 1.69 -7.10
CA VAL A 261 -0.08 1.46 -5.77
C VAL A 261 -0.58 2.75 -5.14
N ALA A 262 0.10 3.88 -5.39
CA ALA A 262 -0.33 5.16 -4.84
C ALA A 262 -1.62 5.68 -5.52
N THR A 263 -1.83 5.42 -6.81
CA THR A 263 -3.01 5.92 -7.55
C THR A 263 -4.12 4.88 -7.73
N ASN A 264 -3.85 3.60 -7.48
CA ASN A 264 -4.84 2.52 -7.48
C ASN A 264 -5.47 2.38 -6.08
N LYS A 265 -6.53 3.14 -5.83
CA LYS A 265 -7.20 3.14 -4.51
C LYS A 265 -7.90 1.84 -4.20
N TRP A 266 -8.40 1.16 -5.24
CA TRP A 266 -8.96 -0.17 -5.08
C TRP A 266 -7.91 -1.17 -4.56
N PHE A 267 -6.69 -1.14 -5.11
CA PHE A 267 -5.59 -1.94 -4.60
C PHE A 267 -5.27 -1.62 -3.13
N LEU A 268 -5.20 -0.33 -2.75
CA LEU A 268 -5.00 0.07 -1.35
C LEU A 268 -6.12 -0.45 -0.43
N ALA A 269 -7.37 -0.43 -0.90
CA ALA A 269 -8.51 -0.93 -0.13
C ALA A 269 -8.42 -2.46 0.11
N ILE A 270 -7.92 -3.21 -0.87
CA ILE A 270 -7.67 -4.65 -0.76
C ILE A 270 -6.46 -4.94 0.13
N ASP A 271 -5.36 -4.19 -0.02
CA ASP A 271 -4.17 -4.28 0.82
C ASP A 271 -4.50 -4.10 2.30
N GLN A 272 -5.29 -3.08 2.63
CA GLN A 272 -5.75 -2.83 4.00
C GLN A 272 -6.63 -3.95 4.57
N ALA A 273 -7.25 -4.78 3.73
CA ALA A 273 -8.00 -5.95 4.14
C ALA A 273 -7.08 -7.17 4.40
N ALA A 274 -5.94 -7.25 3.72
CA ALA A 274 -4.98 -8.35 3.83
C ALA A 274 -3.96 -8.15 4.96
N VAL A 275 -3.35 -6.96 5.05
CA VAL A 275 -2.20 -6.69 5.94
C VAL A 275 -2.49 -6.92 7.42
N PRO A 276 -3.66 -6.54 7.99
CA PRO A 276 -3.96 -6.86 9.38
C PRO A 276 -3.94 -8.38 9.66
N LEU A 277 -4.36 -9.20 8.69
CA LEU A 277 -4.32 -10.66 8.82
C LEU A 277 -2.92 -11.24 8.69
N LEU A 278 -1.97 -10.48 8.16
CA LEU A 278 -0.55 -10.85 8.17
C LEU A 278 0.13 -10.48 9.46
N VAL A 279 -0.06 -9.24 9.92
CA VAL A 279 0.66 -8.74 11.09
C VAL A 279 0.10 -9.29 12.40
N LEU A 280 -1.21 -9.51 12.49
CA LEU A 280 -1.90 -9.85 13.74
C LEU A 280 -2.21 -11.35 13.90
N SER A 281 -1.79 -12.18 12.94
CA SER A 281 -2.07 -13.63 12.95
C SER A 281 -1.44 -14.35 14.14
N ASP A 282 -2.13 -15.38 14.64
CA ASP A 282 -1.66 -16.26 15.73
C ASP A 282 -0.42 -17.06 15.39
N ASN A 283 -0.24 -17.41 14.12
CA ASN A 283 0.74 -18.42 13.72
C ASN A 283 2.08 -17.81 13.29
N VAL A 284 2.09 -16.51 13.00
CA VAL A 284 3.22 -15.75 12.48
C VAL A 284 4.38 -15.55 13.48
N PRO A 285 4.20 -15.59 14.81
CA PRO A 285 5.33 -15.59 15.74
C PRO A 285 6.23 -16.83 15.63
N TYR A 286 5.67 -17.96 15.17
CA TYR A 286 6.30 -19.28 15.30
C TYR A 286 6.55 -19.98 13.97
N LYS A 287 5.94 -19.50 12.88
CA LYS A 287 6.02 -20.10 11.56
C LYS A 287 6.22 -19.04 10.48
N LYS A 288 6.93 -19.41 9.41
CA LYS A 288 7.11 -18.54 8.25
C LYS A 288 5.82 -18.46 7.42
N GLU A 289 5.01 -19.52 7.43
CA GLU A 289 3.72 -19.54 6.76
C GLU A 289 2.74 -18.66 7.54
N ASN A 290 2.00 -17.78 6.86
CA ASN A 290 0.88 -17.05 7.46
C ASN A 290 -0.45 -17.75 7.10
N THR A 291 -1.21 -18.16 8.11
CA THR A 291 -2.55 -18.76 7.91
C THR A 291 -3.58 -17.71 7.49
N GLY A 292 -3.34 -16.43 7.79
CA GLY A 292 -4.26 -15.34 7.47
C GLY A 292 -5.56 -15.44 8.25
N VAL A 293 -5.48 -15.92 9.50
CA VAL A 293 -6.62 -16.01 10.42
C VAL A 293 -6.22 -15.29 11.70
N VAL A 294 -7.06 -14.33 12.11
CA VAL A 294 -6.82 -13.53 13.31
C VAL A 294 -7.99 -13.69 14.29
N PRO A 295 -7.72 -13.96 15.58
CA PRO A 295 -8.72 -13.88 16.64
C PRO A 295 -9.44 -12.54 16.66
N ILE A 296 -10.75 -12.57 16.93
CA ILE A 296 -11.57 -11.37 16.84
C ILE A 296 -11.16 -10.29 17.84
N ASP A 297 -10.67 -10.69 19.01
CA ASP A 297 -10.30 -9.81 20.11
C ASP A 297 -9.07 -8.97 19.75
N ARG A 298 -8.11 -9.53 19.01
CA ARG A 298 -6.98 -8.78 18.45
C ARG A 298 -7.43 -7.72 17.44
N LEU A 299 -8.32 -8.08 16.52
CA LEU A 299 -8.85 -7.11 15.55
C LEU A 299 -9.69 -6.04 16.23
N SER A 300 -10.48 -6.43 17.25
CA SER A 300 -11.26 -5.50 18.06
C SER A 300 -10.34 -4.49 18.73
N THR A 301 -9.33 -4.95 19.47
CA THR A 301 -8.35 -4.06 20.12
C THR A 301 -7.65 -3.14 19.12
N PHE A 302 -7.16 -3.71 18.02
CA PHE A 302 -6.40 -2.98 17.00
C PHE A 302 -7.23 -1.89 16.32
N PHE A 303 -8.45 -2.20 15.85
CA PHE A 303 -9.26 -1.21 15.13
C PHE A 303 -10.01 -0.25 16.05
N GLN A 304 -10.39 -0.66 17.26
CA GLN A 304 -11.12 0.18 18.20
C GLN A 304 -10.21 1.18 18.91
N PHE A 305 -9.08 0.71 19.43
CA PHE A 305 -8.21 1.52 20.29
C PHE A 305 -6.93 1.95 19.60
N GLU A 306 -6.67 1.45 18.39
CA GLU A 306 -5.39 1.64 17.71
C GLU A 306 -4.26 1.30 18.67
N ARG A 307 -4.29 0.03 19.11
CA ARG A 307 -3.39 -0.55 20.10
C ARG A 307 -2.88 -1.87 19.57
N LEU A 308 -1.57 -2.12 19.78
CA LEU A 308 -0.99 -3.43 19.50
C LEU A 308 -1.52 -4.43 20.56
N PRO A 309 -2.18 -5.53 20.17
CA PRO A 309 -3.01 -6.32 21.07
C PRO A 309 -2.22 -7.34 21.89
N TYR A 310 -1.16 -6.89 22.55
CA TYR A 310 -0.31 -7.72 23.43
C TYR A 310 -1.13 -8.40 24.55
N GLU A 311 -2.16 -7.72 25.07
CA GLU A 311 -3.07 -8.26 26.08
C GLU A 311 -3.93 -9.43 25.55
N ASN A 312 -4.12 -9.52 24.24
CA ASN A 312 -4.80 -10.62 23.56
C ASN A 312 -3.80 -11.69 23.07
N GLY A 313 -2.64 -11.78 23.73
CA GLY A 313 -1.60 -12.75 23.43
C GLY A 313 -0.89 -12.55 22.09
N TRP A 314 -1.09 -11.42 21.41
CA TRP A 314 -0.34 -11.11 20.20
C TRP A 314 1.12 -10.81 20.56
N VAL A 315 2.03 -11.34 19.74
CA VAL A 315 3.43 -10.96 19.77
C VAL A 315 3.90 -10.72 18.33
N PRO A 316 4.89 -9.84 18.11
CA PRO A 316 5.46 -9.62 16.79
C PRO A 316 6.10 -10.87 16.19
N SER A 317 6.13 -10.97 14.85
CA SER A 317 6.77 -12.10 14.18
C SER A 317 8.26 -12.22 14.54
N GLN A 318 8.72 -13.44 14.80
CA GLN A 318 10.15 -13.72 14.99
C GLN A 318 10.88 -14.04 13.68
N TYR A 319 10.15 -14.03 12.56
CA TYR A 319 10.63 -14.08 11.18
C TYR A 319 10.36 -12.74 10.52
N GLU A 320 11.27 -12.30 9.65
CA GLU A 320 11.00 -11.08 8.90
C GLU A 320 9.86 -11.32 7.89
N LEU A 321 8.82 -10.51 7.98
CA LEU A 321 7.70 -10.51 7.04
C LEU A 321 8.08 -9.72 5.79
N SER A 322 8.23 -10.41 4.65
CA SER A 322 8.64 -9.79 3.39
C SER A 322 7.49 -9.12 2.65
N GLY A 323 7.83 -8.22 1.71
CA GLY A 323 6.85 -7.70 0.75
C GLY A 323 6.12 -8.82 -0.01
N SER A 324 6.80 -9.92 -0.35
CA SER A 324 6.17 -11.05 -1.05
C SER A 324 5.04 -11.69 -0.23
N GLN A 325 5.20 -11.82 1.10
CA GLN A 325 4.14 -12.36 1.96
C GLN A 325 2.94 -11.42 2.04
N ILE A 326 3.16 -10.10 1.96
CA ILE A 326 2.09 -9.10 1.84
C ILE A 326 1.33 -9.30 0.52
N PHE A 327 2.06 -9.38 -0.61
CA PHE A 327 1.45 -9.61 -1.92
C PHE A 327 0.71 -10.95 -2.00
N ASP A 328 1.20 -12.01 -1.36
CA ASP A 328 0.49 -13.30 -1.30
C ASP A 328 -0.84 -13.18 -0.55
N GLY A 329 -0.88 -12.40 0.54
CA GLY A 329 -2.11 -12.08 1.26
C GLY A 329 -3.10 -11.30 0.39
N ILE A 330 -2.61 -10.26 -0.30
CA ILE A 330 -3.41 -9.46 -1.25
C ILE A 330 -4.01 -10.36 -2.33
N LYS A 331 -3.22 -11.21 -2.97
CA LYS A 331 -3.69 -12.15 -4.01
C LYS A 331 -4.80 -13.07 -3.51
N LYS A 332 -4.71 -13.55 -2.27
CA LYS A 332 -5.77 -14.35 -1.64
C LYS A 332 -7.06 -13.55 -1.46
N VAL A 333 -6.96 -12.30 -0.99
CA VAL A 333 -8.14 -11.42 -0.86
C VAL A 333 -8.74 -11.10 -2.23
N VAL A 334 -7.94 -10.75 -3.24
CA VAL A 334 -8.42 -10.51 -4.62
C VAL A 334 -9.18 -11.71 -5.15
N LYS A 335 -8.60 -12.91 -5.05
CA LYS A 335 -9.25 -14.14 -5.50
C LYS A 335 -10.59 -14.37 -4.79
N LEU A 336 -10.63 -14.25 -3.46
CA LEU A 336 -11.86 -14.43 -2.68
C LEU A 336 -12.86 -13.27 -2.88
N TYR A 337 -12.37 -12.09 -3.26
CA TYR A 337 -13.18 -10.95 -3.63
C TYR A 337 -13.93 -11.24 -4.95
N GLN A 338 -13.25 -11.82 -5.93
CA GLN A 338 -13.78 -12.11 -7.27
C GLN A 338 -14.57 -13.43 -7.34
N GLU A 339 -14.07 -14.49 -6.72
CA GLU A 339 -14.51 -15.88 -6.90
C GLU A 339 -15.03 -16.52 -5.59
N GLY A 340 -15.27 -15.72 -4.55
CA GLY A 340 -15.74 -16.20 -3.26
C GLY A 340 -17.08 -16.97 -3.35
N PRO A 341 -17.37 -17.88 -2.39
CA PRO A 341 -18.53 -18.77 -2.44
C PRO A 341 -19.90 -18.05 -2.45
N ASP A 342 -19.96 -16.79 -2.03
CA ASP A 342 -21.20 -15.99 -1.92
C ASP A 342 -21.24 -14.80 -2.88
N VAL A 343 -20.45 -14.85 -3.95
CA VAL A 343 -20.40 -13.79 -4.96
C VAL A 343 -21.62 -13.91 -5.89
N VAL A 344 -22.36 -12.80 -6.05
CA VAL A 344 -23.41 -12.64 -7.07
C VAL A 344 -23.07 -11.46 -7.95
N GLU A 345 -23.25 -11.63 -9.26
CA GLU A 345 -23.19 -10.51 -10.22
C GLU A 345 -24.37 -9.55 -9.99
N SER A 346 -24.09 -8.25 -9.89
CA SER A 346 -25.08 -7.18 -9.81
C SER A 346 -24.86 -6.17 -10.93
N PRO A 347 -25.91 -5.46 -11.42
CA PRO A 347 -25.77 -4.42 -12.43
C PRO A 347 -24.85 -3.24 -12.06
N ILE A 348 -24.38 -3.16 -10.81
CA ILE A 348 -23.44 -2.15 -10.31
C ILE A 348 -22.14 -2.75 -9.75
N GLY A 349 -21.87 -4.04 -9.95
CA GLY A 349 -20.65 -4.72 -9.49
C GLY A 349 -20.90 -6.05 -8.79
N LEU A 350 -19.91 -6.58 -8.05
CA LEU A 350 -20.04 -7.82 -7.29
C LEU A 350 -20.71 -7.55 -5.93
N ARG A 351 -21.81 -8.25 -5.62
CA ARG A 351 -22.51 -8.14 -4.32
C ARG A 351 -22.46 -9.45 -3.53
N LEU A 352 -22.69 -9.36 -2.22
CA LEU A 352 -22.94 -10.53 -1.36
C LEU A 352 -24.39 -11.01 -1.56
N THR A 353 -24.60 -12.33 -1.53
CA THR A 353 -25.93 -12.95 -1.44
C THR A 353 -26.68 -12.55 -0.16
N ASP A 354 -25.95 -12.31 0.93
CA ASP A 354 -26.45 -11.89 2.24
C ASP A 354 -25.59 -10.71 2.76
N PRO A 355 -26.17 -9.52 2.94
CA PRO A 355 -25.45 -8.35 3.47
C PRO A 355 -25.13 -8.43 4.97
N GLY A 356 -25.54 -9.51 5.66
CA GLY A 356 -25.29 -9.70 7.08
C GLY A 356 -26.22 -8.87 7.98
N PRO A 357 -26.04 -8.95 9.31
CA PRO A 357 -27.04 -8.50 10.29
C PRO A 357 -27.26 -6.97 10.40
N TYR A 358 -26.49 -6.14 9.68
CA TYR A 358 -26.50 -4.68 9.83
C TYR A 358 -27.17 -3.94 8.66
N ASN A 359 -28.30 -4.49 8.20
CA ASN A 359 -29.11 -3.94 7.12
C ASN A 359 -30.03 -2.78 7.51
N ASN A 360 -29.92 -2.22 8.73
CA ASN A 360 -30.82 -1.15 9.15
C ASN A 360 -30.16 0.23 9.00
N PRO A 361 -30.53 1.03 7.98
CA PRO A 361 -30.03 2.40 7.82
C PRO A 361 -30.37 3.32 9.01
N ALA A 362 -31.33 2.93 9.88
CA ALA A 362 -31.64 3.67 11.10
C ALA A 362 -30.62 3.46 12.25
N GLN A 363 -29.62 2.59 12.11
CA GLN A 363 -28.58 2.35 13.13
C GLN A 363 -27.23 3.02 12.82
N VAL A 364 -27.17 3.83 11.74
CA VAL A 364 -25.94 4.44 11.24
C VAL A 364 -25.88 5.96 11.51
N TYR A 365 -26.91 6.55 12.11
CA TYR A 365 -26.96 7.97 12.51
C TYR A 365 -26.77 8.18 14.00
#